data_AF-A0A2V2LL24-F1
#
_entry.id   AF-A0A2V2LL24-F1
#
_cell.length_a   1.000
_cell.length_b   1.000
_cell.length_c   1.000
_cell.angle_alpha   90.00
_cell.angle_beta   90.00
_cell.angle_gamma   90.00
#
_symmetry.space_group_name_H-M   'P 1'
#
loop_
_entity.id
_entity.type
_entity.pdbx_description
1 polymer ?
#
loop_
_entity_poly.entity_id
_entity_poly.type
_entity_poly.pdbx_seq_one_letter_code
_entity_poly.pdbx_strand_id
1 'polypeptide(L)'
;MKRLATACAALLIAAPAMAQDIAQETVDQIMSMLTDMNCQMAPDDIELEDDGGYELDDVICEGGNQFDITLDADLNETGRRAE
;
A
#
# COMPACT_ATOMS: atom_id res chain seq x y z
N MET A 1 -16.80 49.21 -26.40
CA MET A 1 -17.22 47.95 -27.05
C MET A 1 -16.07 46.95 -26.94
N LYS A 2 -16.22 45.64 -26.78
CA LYS A 2 -17.22 44.75 -26.19
C LYS A 2 -16.49 43.40 -26.22
N ARG A 3 -16.34 42.76 -25.04
CA ARG A 3 -16.09 41.32 -24.82
C ARG A 3 -14.67 40.80 -25.06
N LEU A 4 -13.90 40.76 -23.98
CA LEU A 4 -12.81 39.81 -23.80
C LEU A 4 -13.39 38.41 -23.58
N ALA A 5 -12.65 37.43 -24.10
CA ALA A 5 -13.05 36.10 -24.46
C ALA A 5 -13.43 35.19 -23.28
N THR A 6 -14.38 34.32 -23.56
CA THR A 6 -14.86 33.18 -22.76
C THR A 6 -13.70 32.29 -22.30
N ALA A 7 -13.51 32.15 -20.99
CA ALA A 7 -12.66 31.12 -20.41
C ALA A 7 -13.46 29.80 -20.35
N CYS A 8 -13.10 28.83 -21.18
CA CYS A 8 -13.50 27.44 -21.00
C CYS A 8 -12.72 26.88 -19.81
N ALA A 9 -13.37 26.76 -18.66
CA ALA A 9 -12.87 25.96 -17.55
C ALA A 9 -12.98 24.49 -17.94
N ALA A 10 -11.83 23.86 -18.22
CA ALA A 10 -11.75 22.42 -18.39
C ALA A 10 -12.10 21.75 -17.06
N LEU A 11 -13.21 21.01 -17.05
CA LEU A 11 -13.55 20.08 -15.97
C LEU A 11 -12.54 18.92 -16.03
N LEU A 12 -11.50 19.00 -15.21
CA LEU A 12 -10.69 17.83 -14.85
C LEU A 12 -11.61 16.91 -14.07
N ILE A 13 -12.09 15.85 -14.73
CA ILE A 13 -12.78 14.75 -14.09
C ILE A 13 -11.71 14.05 -13.26
N ALA A 14 -11.67 14.36 -11.96
CA ALA A 14 -10.97 13.52 -11.00
C ALA A 14 -11.70 12.17 -10.99
N ALA A 15 -11.23 11.23 -11.79
CA ALA A 15 -11.63 9.84 -11.62
C ALA A 15 -11.18 9.41 -10.21
N PRO A 16 -12.04 8.76 -9.41
CA PRO A 16 -11.58 8.19 -8.16
C PRO A 16 -10.50 7.16 -8.52
N ALA A 17 -9.28 7.38 -8.03
CA ALA A 17 -8.33 6.30 -7.90
C ALA A 17 -8.99 5.31 -6.93
N MET A 18 -9.46 4.19 -7.47
CA MET A 18 -9.99 3.11 -6.65
C MET A 18 -8.76 2.47 -6.01
N ALA A 19 -8.38 2.94 -4.82
CA ALA A 19 -7.50 2.17 -3.95
C ALA A 19 -8.16 0.80 -3.76
N GLN A 20 -7.41 -0.29 -3.99
CA GLN A 20 -7.92 -1.62 -3.64
C GLN A 20 -8.01 -1.66 -2.12
N ASP A 21 -9.23 -1.52 -1.60
CA ASP A 21 -9.47 -1.53 -0.17
C ASP A 21 -9.15 -2.93 0.40
N ILE A 22 -8.02 -3.05 1.07
CA ILE A 22 -7.67 -4.23 1.87
C ILE A 22 -8.58 -4.27 3.10
N ALA A 23 -9.10 -5.45 3.44
CA ALA A 23 -9.94 -5.59 4.62
C ALA A 23 -9.15 -5.21 5.88
N GLN A 24 -9.72 -4.36 6.75
CA GLN A 24 -9.05 -3.90 7.98
C GLN A 24 -8.59 -5.07 8.86
N GLU A 25 -9.36 -6.16 8.90
CA GLU A 25 -8.98 -7.37 9.64
C GLU A 25 -7.67 -8.00 9.11
N THR A 26 -7.44 -7.94 7.80
CA THR A 26 -6.19 -8.41 7.18
C THR A 26 -5.03 -7.46 7.50
N VAL A 27 -5.26 -6.15 7.42
CA VAL A 27 -4.26 -5.13 7.82
C VAL A 27 -3.83 -5.36 9.26
N ASP A 28 -4.79 -5.54 10.18
CA ASP A 28 -4.52 -5.77 11.60
C ASP A 28 -3.72 -7.07 11.84
N GLN A 29 -4.00 -8.14 11.08
CA GLN A 29 -3.24 -9.39 11.14
C GLN A 29 -1.79 -9.22 10.69
N ILE A 30 -1.57 -8.54 9.56
CA ILE A 30 -0.23 -8.24 9.04
C ILE A 30 0.56 -7.40 10.05
N MET A 31 -0.04 -6.33 10.59
CA MET A 31 0.62 -5.46 11.57
C MET A 31 0.95 -6.20 12.88
N SER A 32 0.09 -7.12 13.32
CA SER A 32 0.38 -7.99 14.47
C SER A 32 1.56 -8.92 14.19
N MET A 33 1.59 -9.54 13.00
CA MET A 33 2.69 -10.40 12.57
C MET A 33 4.02 -9.65 12.54
N LEU A 34 4.06 -8.43 11.97
CA LEU A 34 5.25 -7.58 11.96
C LEU A 34 5.71 -7.24 13.39
N THR A 35 4.77 -6.93 14.28
CA THR A 35 5.08 -6.66 15.70
C THR A 35 5.72 -7.87 16.38
N ASP A 36 5.20 -9.07 16.16
CA ASP A 36 5.74 -10.33 16.71
C ASP A 36 7.16 -10.63 16.18
N MET A 37 7.49 -10.14 14.97
CA MET A 37 8.83 -10.23 14.37
C MET A 37 9.77 -9.10 14.80
N ASN A 38 9.36 -8.18 15.68
CA ASN A 38 10.07 -6.94 16.01
C ASN A 38 10.33 -6.06 14.78
N CYS A 39 9.35 -5.99 13.88
CA CYS A 39 9.35 -5.12 12.70
C CYS A 39 8.25 -4.05 12.78
N GLN A 40 8.43 -2.98 11.99
CA GLN A 40 7.54 -1.82 11.91
C GLN A 40 7.39 -1.41 10.44
N MET A 41 6.21 -0.92 10.08
CA MET A 41 5.82 -0.50 8.73
C MET A 41 4.60 0.44 8.83
N ALA A 42 4.30 1.26 7.82
CA ALA A 42 3.01 1.94 7.77
C ALA A 42 1.94 1.00 7.15
N PRO A 43 0.69 1.01 7.64
CA PRO A 43 -0.38 0.21 7.04
C PRO A 43 -0.68 0.54 5.58
N ASP A 44 -0.35 1.77 5.15
CA ASP A 44 -0.53 2.23 3.77
C ASP A 44 0.51 1.62 2.80
N ASP A 45 1.56 0.97 3.33
CA ASP A 45 2.62 0.30 2.56
C ASP A 45 2.28 -1.19 2.31
N ILE A 46 1.01 -1.59 2.49
CA ILE A 46 0.51 -2.92 2.13
C ILE A 46 -0.12 -2.85 0.75
N GLU A 47 0.44 -3.58 -0.21
CA GLU A 47 -0.11 -3.70 -1.56
C GLU A 47 -0.80 -5.06 -1.74
N LEU A 48 -2.00 -5.07 -2.36
CA LEU A 48 -2.71 -6.30 -2.72
C LEU A 48 -2.30 -6.73 -4.12
N GLU A 49 -1.77 -7.94 -4.23
CA GLU A 49 -1.34 -8.51 -5.51
C GLU A 49 -2.50 -9.14 -6.30
N ASP A 50 -2.31 -9.28 -7.61
CA ASP A 50 -3.30 -9.86 -8.53
C ASP A 50 -3.66 -11.33 -8.21
N ASP A 51 -2.77 -12.04 -7.52
CA ASP A 51 -2.98 -13.43 -7.08
C ASP A 51 -3.69 -13.54 -5.72
N GLY A 52 -4.01 -12.41 -5.10
CA GLY A 52 -4.63 -12.32 -3.78
C GLY A 52 -3.63 -12.35 -2.61
N GLY A 53 -2.32 -12.41 -2.90
CA GLY A 53 -1.26 -12.19 -1.92
C GLY A 53 -1.05 -10.72 -1.60
N TYR A 54 0.01 -10.45 -0.84
CA TYR A 54 0.33 -9.09 -0.38
C TYR A 54 1.82 -8.82 -0.51
N GLU A 55 2.19 -7.63 -0.95
CA GLU A 55 3.54 -7.10 -0.78
C GLU A 55 3.53 -6.11 0.39
N LEU A 56 4.52 -6.26 1.27
CA LEU A 56 4.76 -5.36 2.40
C LEU A 56 6.02 -4.56 2.10
N ASP A 57 5.84 -3.29 1.76
CA ASP A 57 6.95 -2.40 1.43
C ASP A 57 7.49 -1.70 2.67
N ASP A 58 8.74 -1.23 2.60
CA ASP A 58 9.36 -0.41 3.65
C ASP A 58 9.39 -1.06 5.06
N VAL A 59 9.36 -2.40 5.18
CA VAL A 59 9.36 -3.10 6.48
C VAL A 59 10.71 -2.92 7.18
N ILE A 60 10.72 -2.22 8.33
CA ILE A 60 11.91 -2.00 9.15
C ILE A 60 11.93 -2.96 10.33
N CYS A 61 12.87 -3.90 10.34
CA CYS A 61 13.03 -4.87 11.43
C CYS A 61 14.16 -4.48 12.40
N GLU A 62 14.31 -5.25 13.49
CA GLU A 62 15.43 -5.12 14.41
C GLU A 62 16.78 -5.03 13.68
N GLY A 63 17.62 -4.09 14.09
CA GLY A 63 18.87 -3.74 13.39
C GLY A 63 18.72 -2.61 12.37
N GLY A 64 17.49 -2.16 12.09
CA GLY A 64 17.22 -0.98 11.26
C GLY A 64 17.36 -1.24 9.75
N ASN A 65 17.41 -2.50 9.34
CA ASN A 65 17.38 -2.87 7.93
C ASN A 65 15.94 -2.82 7.41
N GLN A 66 15.80 -2.35 6.18
CA GLN A 66 14.55 -2.27 5.45
C GLN A 66 14.42 -3.45 4.49
N PHE A 67 13.21 -3.99 4.36
CA PHE A 67 12.91 -5.14 3.53
C PHE A 67 11.56 -4.98 2.84
N ASP A 68 11.44 -5.58 1.66
CA ASP A 68 10.16 -5.96 1.09
C ASP A 68 9.87 -7.40 1.52
N ILE A 69 8.64 -7.66 1.94
CA ILE A 69 8.17 -9.00 2.31
C ILE A 69 6.94 -9.36 1.49
N THR A 70 7.04 -10.46 0.74
CA THR A 70 5.92 -11.01 -0.03
C THR A 70 5.18 -12.05 0.81
N LEU A 71 3.85 -11.92 0.88
CA LEU A 71 2.94 -12.86 1.50
C LEU A 71 2.03 -13.53 0.47
N ASP A 72 1.71 -14.80 0.67
CA ASP A 72 0.59 -15.44 -0.04
C ASP A 72 -0.78 -15.01 0.52
N ALA A 73 -1.86 -15.43 -0.13
CA ALA A 73 -3.23 -15.11 0.27
C ALA A 73 -3.62 -15.63 1.67
N ASP A 74 -2.87 -16.59 2.21
CA ASP A 74 -3.05 -17.14 3.56
C ASP A 74 -2.11 -16.44 4.59
N LEU A 75 -1.47 -15.33 4.20
CA LEU A 75 -0.54 -14.52 4.99
C LEU A 75 0.77 -15.24 5.37
N ASN A 76 1.19 -16.25 4.62
CA ASN A 76 2.50 -16.87 4.80
C ASN A 76 3.56 -16.09 4.04
N GLU A 77 4.70 -15.83 4.67
CA GLU A 77 5.87 -15.26 4.00
C GLU A 77 6.40 -16.20 2.91
N THR A 78 6.33 -15.75 1.66
CA THR A 78 6.86 -16.46 0.49
C THR A 78 8.13 -15.83 -0.06
N GLY A 79 8.45 -14.60 0.34
CA GLY A 79 9.61 -13.86 -0.12
C GLY A 79 10.06 -12.79 0.85
N ARG A 80 11.38 -12.52 0.86
CA ARG A 80 11.98 -11.40 1.59
C ARG A 80 13.18 -10.86 0.83
N ARG A 81 13.18 -9.57 0.53
CA ARG A 81 14.23 -8.87 -0.22
C ARG A 81 14.71 -7.67 0.59
N ALA A 82 16.02 -7.47 0.70
CA ALA A 82 16.53 -6.22 1.26
C ALA A 82 16.40 -5.08 0.23
N GLU A 83 16.09 -3.89 0.71
CA GLU A 83 16.08 -2.66 -0.10
C GLU A 83 17.44 -1.98 -0.21
#